data_AF-A0A2S2PFN7-F1
#
_entry.id   AF-A0A2S2PFN7-F1
#
_cell.length_a   1.000
_cell.length_b   1.000
_cell.length_c   1.000
_cell.angle_alpha   90.00
_cell.angle_beta   90.00
_cell.angle_gamma   90.00
#
_symmetry.space_group_name_H-M   'P 1'
#
loop_
_entity.id
_entity.type
_entity.pdbx_description
1 polymer ?
#
loop_
_entity_poly.entity_id
_entity_poly.type
_entity_poly.pdbx_seq_one_letter_code
_entity_poly.pdbx_strand_id
1 'polypeptide(L)'
;VRDTDNKAPKGKLYAKYFNKIRSLKNHGLVSQSPSKKCKLEKNSLTRTSAAFNDELVVKEDSKTYISQLNHDELSWPDIESIWKKTTVFRLKSFKISNYSATDLQNT
;
A
#
# COMPACT_ATOMS: atom_id res chain seq x y z
N VAL A 1 -46.44 5.83 10.51
CA VAL A 1 -46.52 5.13 9.21
C VAL A 1 -45.11 4.70 8.81
N ARG A 2 -44.80 3.40 8.77
CA ARG A 2 -43.56 2.90 8.17
C ARG A 2 -43.80 2.87 6.68
N ASP A 3 -43.06 3.65 5.90
CA ASP A 3 -43.14 3.63 4.44
C ASP A 3 -42.62 2.28 3.93
N THR A 4 -43.53 1.35 3.64
CA THR A 4 -43.22 0.00 3.16
C THR A 4 -42.72 -0.01 1.71
N ASP A 5 -42.92 1.09 0.98
CA ASP A 5 -42.66 1.17 -0.46
C ASP A 5 -41.41 1.99 -0.81
N ASN A 6 -40.82 2.70 0.15
CA ASN A 6 -39.66 3.54 -0.13
C ASN A 6 -38.37 2.80 0.22
N LYS A 7 -37.83 2.08 -0.77
CA LYS A 7 -36.54 1.36 -0.66
C LYS A 7 -35.32 2.29 -0.53
N ALA A 8 -35.52 3.60 -0.59
CA ALA A 8 -34.45 4.57 -0.42
C ALA A 8 -34.11 4.73 1.08
N PRO A 9 -32.84 4.61 1.48
CA PRO A 9 -32.45 4.78 2.88
C PRO A 9 -32.74 6.22 3.35
N LYS A 10 -33.43 6.36 4.48
CA LYS A 10 -33.66 7.68 5.09
C LYS A 10 -32.39 8.19 5.77
N GLY A 11 -32.06 9.45 5.51
CA GLY A 11 -30.89 10.13 6.09
C GLY A 11 -29.67 10.15 5.17
N LYS A 12 -28.92 11.27 5.25
CA LYS A 12 -27.79 11.58 4.35
C LYS A 12 -26.68 10.53 4.40
N LEU A 13 -26.40 9.97 5.59
CA LEU A 13 -25.36 8.97 5.78
C LEU A 13 -25.74 7.63 5.13
N TYR A 14 -26.96 7.14 5.41
CA TYR A 14 -27.44 5.89 4.85
C TYR A 14 -27.61 5.96 3.33
N ALA A 15 -28.11 7.08 2.80
CA ALA A 15 -28.22 7.30 1.37
C ALA A 15 -26.84 7.23 0.67
N LYS A 16 -25.82 7.88 1.25
CA LYS A 16 -24.44 7.82 0.74
C LYS A 16 -23.88 6.40 0.75
N TYR A 17 -24.01 5.69 1.87
CA TYR A 17 -23.54 4.31 2.00
C TYR A 17 -24.23 3.40 0.98
N PHE A 18 -25.56 3.44 0.92
CA PHE A 18 -26.33 2.62 0.00
C PHE A 18 -25.99 2.89 -1.47
N ASN A 19 -25.87 4.18 -1.84
CA ASN A 19 -25.48 4.56 -3.20
C ASN A 19 -24.06 4.08 -3.54
N LYS A 20 -23.13 4.13 -2.57
CA LYS A 20 -21.77 3.64 -2.74
C LYS A 20 -21.74 2.12 -2.95
N ILE A 21 -22.43 1.35 -2.11
CA ILE A 21 -22.52 -0.11 -2.24
C ILE A 21 -23.23 -0.50 -3.55
N ARG A 22 -24.32 0.18 -3.91
CA ARG A 22 -25.02 -0.03 -5.19
C ARG A 22 -24.12 0.27 -6.39
N SER A 23 -23.37 1.36 -6.35
CA SER A 23 -22.40 1.73 -7.40
C SER A 23 -21.29 0.68 -7.51
N LEU A 24 -20.74 0.20 -6.39
CA LEU A 24 -19.72 -0.85 -6.38
C LEU A 24 -20.25 -2.17 -6.94
N LYS A 25 -21.48 -2.55 -6.60
CA LYS A 25 -22.10 -3.77 -7.13
C LYS A 25 -22.26 -3.73 -8.65
N ASN A 26 -22.59 -2.56 -9.21
CA ASN A 26 -22.85 -2.41 -10.64
C ASN A 26 -21.58 -2.17 -11.46
N HIS A 27 -20.56 -1.52 -10.89
CA HIS A 27 -19.36 -1.08 -11.62
C HIS A 27 -18.05 -1.71 -11.12
N GLY A 28 -18.11 -2.55 -10.07
CA GLY A 28 -16.94 -3.16 -9.46
C GLY A 28 -16.00 -2.16 -8.78
N LEU A 29 -14.78 -2.62 -8.45
CA LEU A 29 -13.70 -1.79 -7.92
C LEU A 29 -12.84 -1.14 -9.03
N VAL A 30 -13.10 -1.49 -10.29
CA VAL A 30 -12.29 -1.07 -11.44
C VAL A 30 -13.21 -0.37 -12.45
N SER A 31 -12.88 0.87 -12.80
CA SER A 31 -13.66 1.67 -13.74
C SER A 31 -13.76 0.99 -15.11
N GLN A 32 -14.92 0.43 -15.43
CA GLN A 32 -15.25 -0.02 -16.78
C GLN A 32 -15.65 1.19 -17.63
N SER A 33 -14.67 1.95 -18.09
CA SER A 33 -14.88 2.89 -19.20
C SER A 33 -13.69 2.81 -20.14
N PRO A 34 -13.88 2.73 -21.47
CA PRO A 34 -12.82 3.12 -22.38
C PRO A 34 -12.52 4.60 -22.13
N SER A 35 -11.25 4.89 -21.94
CA SER A 35 -10.67 6.16 -21.53
C SER A 35 -11.34 7.39 -22.18
N LYS A 36 -12.06 8.17 -21.37
CA LYS A 36 -12.34 9.58 -21.68
C LYS A 36 -11.57 10.43 -20.68
N LYS A 37 -10.54 11.10 -21.19
CA LYS A 37 -9.65 12.00 -20.46
C LYS A 37 -10.46 13.01 -19.65
N CYS A 38 -10.48 12.88 -18.32
CA CYS A 38 -10.88 13.95 -17.44
C CYS A 38 -9.62 14.48 -16.76
N LYS A 39 -9.24 15.70 -17.10
CA LYS A 39 -8.16 16.44 -16.46
C LYS A 39 -8.58 16.74 -15.02
N LEU A 40 -8.09 15.97 -14.04
CA LEU A 40 -8.05 16.43 -12.67
C LEU A 40 -6.90 15.76 -11.91
N GLU A 41 -5.97 16.61 -11.48
CA GLU A 41 -4.98 16.41 -10.42
C GLU A 41 -3.96 15.28 -10.61
N LYS A 42 -2.84 15.67 -11.22
CA LYS A 42 -1.52 15.11 -10.94
C LYS A 42 -1.31 15.16 -9.43
N ASN A 43 -1.57 14.07 -8.70
CA ASN A 43 -1.01 13.76 -7.36
C ASN A 43 -1.53 12.44 -6.76
N SER A 44 -2.08 11.50 -7.54
CA SER A 44 -2.18 10.12 -7.05
C SER A 44 -0.86 9.39 -7.28
N LEU A 45 0.18 9.87 -6.60
CA LEU A 45 1.40 9.10 -6.41
C LEU A 45 1.08 8.08 -5.31
N THR A 46 0.49 6.95 -5.69
CA THR A 46 0.53 5.79 -4.79
C THR A 46 2.00 5.48 -4.51
N ARG A 47 2.34 5.43 -3.22
CA ARG A 47 3.69 5.28 -2.63
C ARG A 47 4.51 4.10 -3.21
N THR A 48 3.89 3.24 -4.00
CA THR A 48 4.45 2.03 -4.59
C THR A 48 4.76 2.13 -6.09
N SER A 49 4.50 3.26 -6.76
CA SER A 49 4.68 3.39 -8.22
C SER A 49 6.04 3.95 -8.67
N ALA A 50 6.99 4.17 -7.75
CA ALA A 50 8.37 4.43 -8.16
C ALA A 50 8.94 3.15 -8.78
N ALA A 51 9.36 3.23 -10.04
CA ALA A 51 9.88 2.12 -10.83
C ALA A 51 11.04 1.40 -10.12
N PHE A 52 10.74 0.29 -9.43
CA PHE A 52 11.73 -0.62 -8.84
C PHE A 52 12.23 -1.63 -9.88
N ASN A 53 12.64 -1.15 -11.06
CA ASN A 53 13.32 -1.96 -12.06
C ASN A 53 14.80 -1.55 -12.17
N ASP A 54 15.41 -1.14 -11.07
CA ASP A 54 16.86 -1.20 -10.95
C ASP A 54 17.19 -2.61 -10.49
N GLU A 55 18.03 -3.29 -11.26
CA GLU A 55 18.59 -4.61 -10.97
C GLU A 55 18.96 -4.66 -9.48
N LEU A 56 18.28 -5.54 -8.73
CA LEU A 56 18.36 -5.62 -7.26
C LEU A 56 19.72 -6.19 -6.84
N VAL A 57 20.79 -5.41 -7.04
CA VAL A 57 22.14 -5.75 -6.65
C VAL A 57 22.28 -5.52 -5.14
N VAL A 58 22.48 -6.61 -4.41
CA VAL A 58 22.82 -6.54 -2.99
C VAL A 58 24.20 -5.92 -2.89
N LYS A 59 24.29 -4.74 -2.25
CA LYS A 59 25.58 -4.14 -1.91
C LYS A 59 26.21 -4.91 -0.75
N GLU A 60 27.50 -5.22 -0.86
CA GLU A 60 28.27 -6.01 0.10
C GLU A 60 28.23 -5.43 1.53
N ASP A 61 28.12 -4.10 1.65
CA ASP A 61 28.10 -3.36 2.91
C ASP A 61 26.76 -3.42 3.67
N SER A 62 25.77 -4.18 3.19
CA SER A 62 24.42 -4.21 3.79
C SER A 62 24.41 -4.61 5.27
N LYS A 63 25.34 -5.47 5.70
CA LYS A 63 25.49 -5.87 7.11
C LYS A 63 25.99 -4.73 7.99
N THR A 64 26.99 -3.99 7.51
CA THR A 64 27.54 -2.81 8.19
C THR A 64 26.45 -1.77 8.39
N TYR A 65 25.68 -1.47 7.35
CA TYR A 65 24.54 -0.56 7.41
C TYR A 65 23.46 -0.99 8.42
N ILE A 66 23.18 -2.30 8.54
CA ILE A 66 22.26 -2.81 9.56
C ILE A 66 22.83 -2.65 10.97
N SER A 67 24.14 -2.86 11.14
CA SER A 67 24.83 -2.62 12.41
C SER A 67 24.73 -1.16 12.85
N GLN A 68 24.94 -0.22 11.91
CA GLN A 68 24.80 1.22 12.18
C GLN A 68 23.40 1.57 12.66
N LEU A 69 22.35 1.01 12.03
CA LEU A 69 20.96 1.24 12.47
C LEU A 69 20.66 0.74 13.89
N ASN A 70 21.41 -0.24 14.39
CA ASN A 70 21.16 -0.84 15.71
C ASN A 70 21.98 -0.18 16.83
N HIS A 71 23.13 0.43 16.48
CA HIS A 71 24.14 0.79 17.46
C HIS A 71 24.59 2.26 17.39
N ASP A 72 24.35 2.95 16.28
CA ASP A 72 24.78 4.34 16.11
C ASP A 72 23.62 5.32 16.38
N GLU A 73 23.95 6.50 16.91
CA GLU A 73 23.00 7.61 16.95
C GLU A 73 22.93 8.28 15.58
N LEU A 74 21.76 8.16 14.94
CA LEU A 74 21.55 8.61 13.56
C LEU A 74 20.44 9.64 13.48
N SER A 75 20.59 10.60 12.56
CA SER A 75 19.50 11.50 12.22
C SER A 75 18.46 10.79 11.36
N TRP A 76 17.23 11.30 11.32
CA TRP A 76 16.18 10.76 10.45
C TRP A 76 16.58 10.63 8.97
N PRO A 77 17.24 11.63 8.36
CA PRO A 77 17.77 11.50 7.00
C PRO A 77 18.73 10.33 6.81
N ASP A 78 19.59 10.06 7.80
CA ASP A 78 20.55 8.96 7.74
C ASP A 78 19.84 7.60 7.80
N ILE A 79 18.88 7.47 8.72
CA ILE A 79 18.04 6.27 8.85
C ILE A 79 17.33 5.96 7.53
N GLU A 80 16.71 6.97 6.91
CA GLU A 80 16.02 6.82 5.62
C GLU A 80 16.99 6.38 4.52
N SER A 81 18.18 7.01 4.45
CA SER A 81 19.20 6.61 3.50
C SER A 81 19.64 5.16 3.71
N ILE A 82 19.83 4.73 4.96
CA ILE A 82 20.27 3.37 5.26
C ILE A 82 19.17 2.36 4.93
N TRP A 83 17.91 2.66 5.24
CA TRP A 83 16.77 1.82 4.84
C TRP A 83 16.69 1.64 3.33
N LYS A 84 16.84 2.71 2.55
CA LYS A 84 16.84 2.62 1.09
C LYS A 84 17.96 1.70 0.58
N LYS A 85 19.17 1.83 1.13
CA LYS A 85 20.33 1.00 0.77
C LYS A 85 20.15 -0.48 1.15
N THR A 86 19.52 -0.77 2.29
CA THR A 86 19.38 -2.14 2.83
C THR A 86 18.08 -2.85 2.41
N THR A 87 17.17 -2.15 1.74
CA THR A 87 15.86 -2.69 1.32
C THR A 87 16.00 -3.97 0.51
N VAL A 88 16.92 -3.99 -0.46
CA VAL A 88 17.15 -5.16 -1.34
C VAL A 88 17.65 -6.37 -0.56
N PHE A 89 18.61 -6.15 0.35
CA PHE A 89 19.16 -7.19 1.20
C PHE A 89 18.07 -7.81 2.09
N ARG A 90 17.24 -6.98 2.73
CA ARG A 90 16.12 -7.43 3.57
C ARG A 90 15.04 -8.17 2.77
N LEU A 91 14.71 -7.70 1.57
CA LEU A 91 13.77 -8.39 0.68
C LEU A 91 14.31 -9.75 0.25
N LYS A 92 15.62 -9.86 -0.03
CA LYS A 92 16.26 -11.13 -0.36
C LYS A 92 16.24 -12.09 0.82
N SER A 93 16.50 -11.63 2.04
CA SER A 93 16.40 -12.51 3.21
C SER A 93 15.00 -13.08 3.37
N PHE A 94 13.94 -12.27 3.21
CA PHE A 94 12.56 -12.76 3.29
C PHE A 94 12.18 -13.78 2.21
N LYS A 95 12.83 -13.78 1.04
CA LYS A 95 12.61 -14.81 0.02
C LYS A 95 13.33 -16.11 0.33
N ILE A 96 14.47 -16.04 1.03
CA ILE A 96 15.28 -17.22 1.38
C ILE A 96 14.68 -17.92 2.59
N SER A 97 14.32 -17.17 3.63
CA SER A 97 13.53 -17.68 4.73
C SER A 97 12.10 -17.84 4.20
N ASN A 98 11.66 -19.06 3.90
CA ASN A 98 10.26 -19.35 3.58
C ASN A 98 9.38 -19.00 4.79
N TYR A 99 9.09 -17.72 5.01
CA TYR A 99 8.19 -17.27 6.06
C TYR A 99 6.78 -17.65 5.66
N SER A 100 6.21 -18.65 6.34
CA SER A 100 4.79 -18.92 6.23
C SER A 100 4.02 -17.91 7.04
N ALA A 101 2.93 -17.37 6.50
CA ALA A 101 2.03 -16.46 7.22
C ALA A 101 1.45 -17.09 8.50
N THR A 102 1.49 -18.42 8.62
CA THR A 102 1.06 -19.17 9.81
C THR A 102 2.03 -19.08 10.99
N ASP A 103 3.30 -18.76 10.75
CA ASP A 103 4.33 -18.76 11.80
C ASP A 103 4.28 -17.49 12.68
N LEU A 104 3.51 -16.48 12.26
CA LEU A 104 3.30 -15.22 12.99
C LEU A 104 2.29 -15.32 14.14
N GLN A 105 1.62 -16.46 14.34
CA GLN A 105 0.57 -16.62 15.36
C GLN A 105 1.08 -17.17 16.70
N ASN A 106 2.37 -17.53 16.80
CA ASN A 106 2.93 -18.24 17.96
C ASN A 106 3.95 -17.43 18.78
N THR A 107 3.99 -16.11 18.61
CA THR A 107 4.78 -15.19 19.47
C THR A 107 3.85 -14.34 20.32
#